data_AF-A0A969U2V1-F1
#
_entry.id   AF-A0A969U2V1-F1
#
_cell.length_a   1.000
_cell.length_b   1.000
_cell.length_c   1.000
_cell.angle_alpha   90.00
_cell.angle_beta   90.00
_cell.angle_gamma   90.00
#
_symmetry.space_group_name_H-M   'P 1'
#
loop_
_entity.id
_entity.type
_entity.pdbx_description
1 polymer ?
#
loop_
_entity_poly.entity_id
_entity_poly.type
_entity_poly.pdbx_seq_one_letter_code
_entity_poly.pdbx_strand_id
1 'polypeptide(L)'
;LAKVAAFHSAVDVSHRNAALSVSGAGAADVLNAGCPQDLSLAAFPVGACSRTLLGKAEVVLYRMAQEQFHVEMWRSFAPYVADFIEDAIRRDV
;
A
#
# COMPACT_ATOMS: atom_id res chain seq x y z
N LEU A 1 -18.17 1.44 -29.62
CA LEU A 1 -17.26 0.60 -28.81
C LEU A 1 -15.91 0.52 -29.52
N ALA A 2 -14.80 0.69 -28.82
CA ALA A 2 -13.47 0.63 -29.43
C ALA A 2 -13.17 -0.79 -29.96
N LYS A 3 -12.50 -0.89 -31.12
CA LYS A 3 -12.03 -2.19 -31.63
C LYS A 3 -10.86 -2.67 -30.77
N VAL A 4 -10.96 -3.88 -30.23
CA VAL A 4 -9.89 -4.57 -29.49
C VAL A 4 -9.53 -5.87 -30.20
N ALA A 5 -8.24 -6.23 -30.20
CA ALA A 5 -7.70 -7.34 -31.00
C ALA A 5 -7.83 -8.73 -30.35
N ALA A 6 -8.22 -8.80 -29.07
CA ALA A 6 -8.28 -10.04 -28.27
C ALA A 6 -9.46 -10.02 -27.29
N PHE A 7 -9.70 -11.12 -26.57
CA PHE A 7 -10.65 -11.14 -25.45
C PHE A 7 -10.10 -10.34 -24.26
N HIS A 8 -10.94 -9.50 -23.66
CA HIS A 8 -10.58 -8.66 -22.53
C HIS A 8 -11.69 -8.68 -21.48
N SER A 9 -11.35 -8.35 -20.25
CA SER A 9 -12.31 -8.12 -19.16
C SER A 9 -12.00 -6.78 -18.51
N ALA A 10 -13.02 -5.95 -18.35
CA ALA A 10 -12.96 -4.72 -17.59
C ALA A 10 -14.07 -4.80 -16.54
N VAL A 11 -13.67 -4.83 -15.27
CA VAL A 11 -14.60 -4.97 -14.15
C VAL A 11 -14.32 -3.85 -13.16
N ASP A 12 -15.38 -3.25 -12.63
CA ASP A 12 -15.25 -2.29 -11.55
C ASP A 12 -14.89 -3.05 -10.26
N VAL A 13 -13.74 -2.71 -9.69
CA VAL A 13 -13.25 -3.23 -8.41
C VAL A 13 -13.17 -2.15 -7.33
N SER A 14 -13.74 -0.98 -7.57
CA SER A 14 -13.66 0.16 -6.64
C SER A 14 -14.25 -0.21 -5.26
N HIS A 15 -15.30 -1.03 -5.24
CA HIS A 15 -15.90 -1.50 -3.98
C HIS A 15 -15.18 -2.73 -3.36
N ARG A 16 -14.26 -3.38 -4.08
CA ARG A 16 -13.51 -4.53 -3.56
C ARG A 16 -12.38 -4.10 -2.64
N ASN A 17 -11.74 -2.97 -2.95
CA ASN A 17 -10.56 -2.51 -2.24
C ASN A 17 -10.91 -1.40 -1.23
N ALA A 18 -10.01 -1.21 -0.28
CA ALA A 18 -9.95 -0.05 0.60
C ALA A 18 -8.51 0.47 0.58
N ALA A 19 -8.30 1.72 0.99
CA ALA A 19 -6.97 2.31 1.07
C ALA A 19 -6.81 3.16 2.33
N LEU A 20 -5.59 3.18 2.86
CA LEU A 20 -5.14 4.09 3.91
C LEU A 20 -4.05 5.00 3.34
N SER A 21 -4.11 6.28 3.67
CA SER A 21 -3.01 7.21 3.43
C SER A 21 -2.13 7.22 4.68
N VAL A 22 -0.86 6.84 4.52
CA VAL A 22 0.13 6.85 5.60
C VAL A 22 1.15 7.94 5.29
N SER A 23 1.28 8.91 6.19
CA SER A 23 2.13 10.08 5.95
C SER A 23 2.90 10.55 7.18
N GLY A 24 4.05 11.19 6.92
CA GLY A 24 4.95 11.74 7.93
C GLY A 24 6.37 11.18 7.83
N ALA A 25 7.32 11.82 8.54
CA ALA A 25 8.75 11.49 8.46
C ALA A 25 9.06 10.01 8.72
N GLY A 26 8.35 9.36 9.64
CA GLY A 26 8.51 7.93 9.96
C GLY A 26 7.65 6.97 9.12
N ALA A 27 6.94 7.45 8.08
CA ALA A 27 6.01 6.61 7.33
C ALA A 27 6.69 5.40 6.66
N ALA A 28 7.91 5.58 6.14
CA ALA A 28 8.66 4.47 5.55
C ALA A 28 9.05 3.43 6.61
N ASP A 29 9.46 3.86 7.80
CA ASP A 29 9.89 2.99 8.89
C ASP A 29 8.71 2.20 9.47
N VAL A 30 7.57 2.87 9.70
CA VAL A 30 6.31 2.25 10.13
C VAL A 30 5.87 1.16 9.15
N LEU A 31 5.95 1.42 7.84
CA LEU A 31 5.58 0.41 6.84
C LEU A 31 6.62 -0.72 6.74
N ASN A 32 7.91 -0.41 6.83
CA ASN A 32 9.01 -1.40 6.86
C ASN A 32 8.94 -2.34 8.08
N ALA A 33 8.26 -1.96 9.17
CA ALA A 33 8.02 -2.85 10.31
C ALA A 33 7.27 -4.14 9.94
N GLY A 34 6.51 -4.13 8.83
CA GLY A 34 5.81 -5.32 8.32
C GLY A 34 5.99 -5.58 6.82
N CYS A 35 6.65 -4.69 6.10
CA CYS A 35 6.93 -4.81 4.67
C CYS A 35 8.34 -5.35 4.44
N PRO A 36 8.53 -6.42 3.65
CA PRO A 36 9.86 -6.97 3.37
C PRO A 36 10.64 -6.16 2.32
N GLN A 37 10.03 -5.17 1.66
CA GLN A 37 10.70 -4.34 0.66
C GLN A 37 11.47 -3.19 1.32
N ASP A 38 12.61 -2.80 0.78
CA ASP A 38 13.28 -1.57 1.19
C ASP A 38 12.50 -0.34 0.69
N LEU A 39 11.85 0.39 1.60
CA LEU A 39 11.10 1.62 1.30
C LEU A 39 11.95 2.91 1.37
N SER A 40 13.28 2.80 1.44
CA SER A 40 14.18 3.96 1.28
C SER A 40 13.91 4.69 -0.04
N LEU A 41 14.17 6.00 -0.10
CA LEU A 41 13.96 6.78 -1.34
C LEU A 41 14.78 6.27 -2.52
N ALA A 42 15.94 5.64 -2.24
CA ALA A 42 16.80 5.08 -3.27
C ALA A 42 16.19 3.82 -3.90
N ALA A 43 15.57 2.94 -3.10
CA ALA A 43 14.99 1.68 -3.58
C ALA A 43 13.53 1.82 -4.03
N PHE A 44 12.74 2.65 -3.35
CA PHE A 44 11.32 2.85 -3.63
C PHE A 44 11.01 4.36 -3.80
N PRO A 45 11.43 4.99 -4.91
CA PRO A 45 11.29 6.44 -5.11
C PRO A 45 9.83 6.89 -5.24
N VAL A 46 9.59 8.20 -5.19
CA VAL A 46 8.25 8.77 -5.48
C VAL A 46 7.80 8.34 -6.88
N GLY A 47 6.54 7.90 -6.99
CA GLY A 47 6.02 7.29 -8.21
C GLY A 47 6.11 5.75 -8.23
N ALA A 48 6.93 5.14 -7.37
CA ALA A 48 7.05 3.69 -7.30
C ALA A 48 5.77 3.06 -6.73
N CYS A 49 5.35 1.97 -7.35
CA CYS A 49 4.16 1.21 -6.96
C CYS A 49 4.44 -0.29 -7.10
N SER A 50 4.09 -1.07 -6.08
CA SER A 50 4.25 -2.53 -6.13
C SER A 50 3.28 -3.27 -5.21
N ARG A 51 3.03 -4.53 -5.53
CA ARG A 51 2.34 -5.46 -4.62
C ARG A 51 3.36 -6.08 -3.68
N THR A 52 3.01 -6.15 -2.41
CA THR A 52 3.85 -6.70 -1.35
C THR A 52 2.99 -7.23 -0.19
N LEU A 53 3.63 -7.70 0.86
CA LEU A 53 3.00 -8.04 2.13
C LEU A 53 3.21 -6.90 3.13
N LEU A 54 2.20 -6.61 3.95
CA LEU A 54 2.30 -5.80 5.16
C LEU A 54 1.79 -6.65 6.32
N GLY A 55 2.72 -7.14 7.15
CA GLY A 55 2.43 -8.17 8.14
C GLY A 55 1.94 -9.45 7.45
N LYS A 56 0.65 -9.77 7.61
CA LYS A 56 0.00 -10.96 7.01
C LYS A 56 -0.95 -10.63 5.86
N ALA A 57 -1.08 -9.36 5.48
CA ALA A 57 -2.00 -8.91 4.43
C ALA A 57 -1.24 -8.58 3.14
N GLU A 58 -1.78 -8.97 1.98
CA GLU A 58 -1.30 -8.47 0.70
C GLU A 58 -1.82 -7.04 0.49
N VAL A 59 -0.90 -6.13 0.13
CA VAL A 59 -1.20 -4.73 -0.16
C VAL A 59 -0.56 -4.30 -1.48
N VAL A 60 -1.13 -3.28 -2.12
CA VAL A 60 -0.44 -2.45 -3.11
C VAL A 60 0.08 -1.22 -2.37
N LEU A 61 1.39 -1.01 -2.39
CA LEU A 61 2.00 0.22 -1.90
C LEU A 61 2.27 1.14 -3.08
N TYR A 62 1.86 2.40 -2.96
CA TYR A 62 2.19 3.45 -3.92
C TYR A 62 2.75 4.67 -3.18
N ARG A 63 3.99 5.08 -3.50
CA ARG A 63 4.63 6.26 -2.90
C ARG A 63 4.21 7.53 -3.66
N MET A 64 3.25 8.25 -3.07
CA MET A 64 2.66 9.48 -3.62
C MET A 64 3.59 10.69 -3.50
N ALA A 65 4.38 10.74 -2.41
CA ALA A 65 5.37 11.79 -2.16
C ALA A 65 6.50 11.24 -1.28
N GLN A 66 7.49 12.07 -0.95
CA GLN A 66 8.65 11.65 -0.15
C GLN A 66 8.24 10.92 1.13
N GLU A 67 7.19 11.39 1.81
CA GLU A 67 6.73 10.89 3.10
C GLU A 67 5.24 10.54 3.06
N GLN A 68 4.71 10.13 1.89
CA GLN A 68 3.29 9.82 1.73
C GLN A 68 3.11 8.55 0.90
N PHE A 69 2.40 7.58 1.47
CA PHE A 69 2.12 6.29 0.87
C PHE A 69 0.61 6.06 0.81
N HIS A 70 0.14 5.61 -0.35
CA HIS A 70 -1.17 4.98 -0.51
C HIS A 70 -1.00 3.49 -0.31
N VAL A 71 -1.59 2.97 0.76
CA VAL A 71 -1.60 1.54 1.09
C VAL A 71 -2.97 1.03 0.69
N GLU A 72 -3.06 0.22 -0.37
CA GLU A 72 -4.32 -0.37 -0.83
C GLU A 72 -4.38 -1.85 -0.49
N MET A 73 -5.52 -2.31 -0.02
CA MET A 73 -5.74 -3.68 0.38
C MET A 73 -7.13 -4.15 -0.07
N TRP A 74 -7.39 -5.46 0.00
CA TRP A 74 -8.78 -5.90 -0.08
C TRP A 74 -9.52 -5.38 1.15
N ARG A 75 -10.75 -4.91 0.96
CA ARG A 75 -11.50 -4.21 1.99
C ARG A 75 -11.61 -4.96 3.31
N SER A 76 -11.76 -6.29 3.28
CA SER A 76 -11.87 -7.11 4.48
C SER A 76 -10.64 -7.07 5.38
N PHE A 77 -9.47 -6.73 4.84
CA PHE A 77 -8.23 -6.58 5.61
C PHE A 77 -8.05 -5.18 6.20
N ALA A 78 -8.91 -4.21 5.89
CA ALA A 78 -8.74 -2.83 6.34
C ALA A 78 -8.61 -2.71 7.88
N PRO A 79 -9.41 -3.39 8.72
CA PRO A 79 -9.23 -3.33 10.17
C PRO A 79 -7.85 -3.86 10.60
N TYR A 80 -7.43 -5.00 10.06
CA TYR A 80 -6.13 -5.59 10.38
C TYR A 80 -4.96 -4.69 9.98
N VAL A 81 -5.00 -4.08 8.80
CA VAL A 81 -3.94 -3.19 8.33
C VAL A 81 -3.89 -1.91 9.15
N ALA A 82 -5.05 -1.34 9.53
CA ALA A 82 -5.11 -0.19 10.42
C ALA A 82 -4.50 -0.50 11.79
N ASP A 83 -4.94 -1.59 12.43
CA ASP A 83 -4.42 -2.03 13.73
C ASP A 83 -2.90 -2.29 13.67
N PHE A 84 -2.42 -2.91 12.59
CA PHE A 84 -1.00 -3.16 12.38
C PHE A 84 -0.19 -1.85 12.32
N ILE A 85 -0.67 -0.85 11.58
CA ILE A 85 0.00 0.45 11.45
C ILE A 85 -0.01 1.19 12.79
N GLU A 86 -1.14 1.21 13.51
CA GLU A 86 -1.23 1.82 14.84
C GLU A 86 -0.27 1.15 15.84
N ASP A 87 -0.16 -0.18 15.80
CA ASP A 87 0.80 -0.94 16.60
C ASP A 87 2.25 -0.58 16.26
N ALA A 88 2.58 -0.47 14.97
CA ALA A 88 3.91 -0.11 14.51
C ALA A 88 4.30 1.32 14.96
N ILE A 89 3.38 2.28 14.82
CA ILE A 89 3.57 3.66 15.29
C ILE A 89 3.89 3.70 16.79
N ARG A 90 3.17 2.92 17.61
CA ARG A 90 3.38 2.90 19.06
C ARG A 90 4.72 2.31 19.50
N ARG A 91 5.35 1.48 18.68
CA ARG A 91 6.62 0.80 18.99
C ARG A 91 7.85 1.59 18.57
N ASP A 92 7.67 2.58 17.71
CA ASP A 92 8.74 3.42 17.16
C ASP A 92 8.98 4.70 17.99
N VAL A 93 8.23 4.88 19.10
CA VAL A 93 8.39 5.95 20.09
C VAL A 93 9.21 5.47 21.30
#